data_AF-A0A2G6G9N5-F1
#
_entry.id   AF-A0A2G6G9N5-F1
#
_cell.length_a   1.000
_cell.length_b   1.000
_cell.length_c   1.000
_cell.angle_alpha   90.00
_cell.angle_beta   90.00
_cell.angle_gamma   90.00
#
_symmetry.space_group_name_H-M   'P 1'
#
loop_
_entity.id
_entity.type
_entity.pdbx_description
1 polymer ?
#
loop_
_entity_poly.entity_id
_entity_poly.type
_entity_poly.pdbx_seq_one_letter_code
_entity_poly.pdbx_strand_id
1 'polypeptide(L)'
;MKIENVSKITEKILENLPERSKEVLEKRFGLIEGKPRQTLDSIGQSYGITRERIRQIENSAKKLILETEKLTSHTQQAVDELKKTIDSYGGIIGEKELLEKFTTNQDVQDHIHFILNLSEPFFEVKKQEYKDKVWYTQKESFEAFEKSLKKLYQDLSTDEVLTEKEILDRFSEKLSHYTDNKKILKIDTVKRLIGLSKKIGSNELGQWGDTKSRNISTKGVKDCAYLILNEEGHPMHFTEITNEIAERFHRNVNTATVHNELIKDKRFILIGRGKYGLTEWNKYSGGTVAEVIADILKKSKKALTKEEIVKKVLEKKEVRKQTILINLSNKKFKKTKDGRYTLNKITTKK
;
A
#
# COMPACT_ATOMS: atom_id res chain seq x y z
N MET A 1 26.93 2.89 12.92
CA MET A 1 26.94 4.13 13.72
C MET A 1 26.39 3.77 15.09
N LYS A 2 27.09 4.07 16.17
CA LYS A 2 26.57 3.94 17.54
C LYS A 2 26.68 5.31 18.17
N ILE A 3 25.55 5.87 18.61
CA ILE A 3 25.62 6.99 19.54
C ILE A 3 26.07 6.36 20.86
N GLU A 4 27.35 6.45 21.18
CA GLU A 4 27.88 5.87 22.42
C GLU A 4 27.19 6.52 23.62
N ASN A 5 26.68 5.69 24.53
CA ASN A 5 26.17 6.12 25.84
C ASN A 5 24.97 7.10 25.83
N VAL A 6 23.98 6.89 24.94
CA VAL A 6 22.75 7.71 24.90
C VAL A 6 22.07 7.82 26.28
N SER A 7 22.02 6.73 27.06
CA SER A 7 21.43 6.74 28.40
C SER A 7 22.11 7.75 29.32
N LYS A 8 23.45 7.72 29.41
CA LYS A 8 24.23 8.70 30.19
C LYS A 8 24.03 10.14 29.71
N ILE A 9 23.86 10.35 28.40
CA ILE A 9 23.55 11.68 27.86
C ILE A 9 22.21 12.16 28.42
N THR A 10 21.18 11.31 28.41
CA THR A 10 19.87 11.70 28.95
C THR A 10 19.87 11.86 30.47
N GLU A 11 20.60 11.04 31.23
CA GLU A 11 20.73 11.19 32.68
C GLU A 11 21.31 12.56 33.05
N LYS A 12 22.38 12.99 32.35
CA LYS A 12 22.97 14.32 32.52
C LYS A 12 22.02 15.46 32.16
N ILE A 13 21.20 15.28 31.12
CA ILE A 13 20.17 16.27 30.73
C ILE A 13 19.15 16.46 31.85
N LEU A 14 18.79 15.39 32.56
CA LEU A 14 17.76 15.40 33.60
C LEU A 14 18.29 15.83 34.98
N GLU A 15 19.61 15.85 35.19
CA GLU A 15 20.24 16.07 36.51
C GLU A 15 19.84 17.40 37.18
N ASN A 16 19.67 18.46 36.38
CA ASN A 16 19.34 19.80 36.88
C ASN A 16 17.83 20.09 36.94
N LEU A 17 16.99 19.10 36.66
CA LEU A 17 15.54 19.27 36.73
C LEU A 17 15.02 19.12 38.15
N PRO A 18 13.93 19.84 38.52
CA PRO A 18 13.17 19.51 39.71
C PRO A 18 12.72 18.05 39.68
N GLU A 19 12.78 17.35 40.82
CA GLU A 19 12.51 15.91 40.92
C GLU A 19 11.21 15.50 40.21
N ARG A 20 10.12 16.24 40.45
CA ARG A 20 8.82 15.99 39.81
C ARG A 20 8.87 16.10 38.28
N SER A 21 9.63 17.05 37.75
CA SER A 21 9.79 17.23 36.30
C SER A 21 10.61 16.10 35.69
N LYS A 22 11.67 15.68 36.39
CA LYS A 22 12.49 14.53 36.02
C LYS A 22 11.66 13.25 35.96
N GLU A 23 10.95 12.91 37.03
CA GLU A 23 10.09 11.71 37.08
C GLU A 23 9.02 11.72 35.96
N VAL A 24 8.43 12.88 35.66
CA VAL A 24 7.44 13.01 34.58
C VAL A 24 8.08 12.73 33.22
N LEU A 25 9.27 13.25 32.94
CA LEU A 25 9.98 12.97 31.69
C LEU A 25 10.44 11.51 31.60
N GLU A 26 10.99 10.95 32.67
CA GLU A 26 11.41 9.55 32.74
C GLU A 26 10.27 8.59 32.40
N LYS A 27 9.10 8.78 33.03
CA LYS A 27 7.89 8.00 32.75
C LYS A 27 7.36 8.25 31.33
N ARG A 28 7.34 9.50 30.88
CA ARG A 28 6.79 9.88 29.57
C ARG A 28 7.57 9.28 28.41
N PHE A 29 8.89 9.26 28.54
CA PHE A 29 9.82 8.86 27.48
C PHE A 29 10.42 7.46 27.66
N GLY A 30 10.15 6.77 28.77
CA GLY A 30 10.67 5.41 29.01
C GLY A 30 12.17 5.40 29.33
N LEU A 31 12.64 6.40 30.08
CA LEU A 31 14.09 6.58 30.35
C LEU A 31 14.60 5.74 31.54
N ILE A 32 13.71 4.96 32.16
CA ILE A 32 14.04 4.01 33.22
C ILE A 32 14.10 2.63 32.58
N GLU A 33 15.22 1.93 32.77
CA GLU A 33 15.47 0.61 32.18
C GLU A 33 14.30 -0.36 32.42
N GLY A 34 13.80 -0.95 31.34
CA GLY A 34 12.70 -1.92 31.36
C GLY A 34 11.32 -1.33 31.68
N LYS A 35 11.17 0.00 31.79
CA LYS A 35 9.87 0.66 31.98
C LYS A 35 9.38 1.26 30.65
N PRO A 36 8.18 0.89 30.17
CA PRO A 36 7.66 1.41 28.93
C PRO A 36 7.25 2.89 29.06
N ARG A 37 7.25 3.60 27.93
CA ARG A 37 6.69 4.95 27.80
C ARG A 37 5.24 5.02 28.31
N GLN A 38 4.94 6.04 29.11
CA GLN A 38 3.60 6.30 29.60
C GLN A 38 2.93 7.48 28.87
N THR A 39 1.60 7.46 28.83
CA THR A 39 0.81 8.58 28.30
C THR A 39 0.67 9.68 29.36
N LEU A 40 0.47 10.93 28.94
CA LEU A 40 0.20 12.04 29.86
C LEU A 40 -1.00 11.77 30.79
N ASP A 41 -1.98 11.01 30.30
CA ASP A 41 -3.16 10.63 31.06
C ASP A 41 -2.84 9.61 32.15
N SER A 42 -2.10 8.55 31.81
CA SER A 42 -1.64 7.52 32.76
C SER A 42 -0.75 8.12 33.84
N ILE A 43 0.16 9.02 33.48
CA ILE A 43 0.98 9.75 34.44
C ILE A 43 0.07 10.62 35.32
N GLY A 44 -0.87 11.37 34.74
CA GLY A 44 -1.80 12.21 35.48
C GLY A 44 -2.58 11.46 36.55
N GLN A 45 -3.11 10.29 36.20
CA GLN A 45 -3.79 9.38 37.14
C GLN A 45 -2.88 8.98 38.31
N SER A 46 -1.62 8.63 38.05
CA SER A 46 -0.67 8.25 39.10
C SER A 46 -0.34 9.37 40.10
N TYR A 47 -0.41 10.64 39.65
CA TYR A 47 -0.16 11.82 40.49
C TYR A 47 -1.45 12.48 41.03
N GLY A 48 -2.64 11.94 40.71
CA GLY A 48 -3.93 12.54 41.08
C GLY A 48 -4.16 13.92 40.45
N ILE A 49 -3.60 14.18 39.27
CA ILE A 49 -3.73 15.47 38.56
C ILE A 49 -4.18 15.29 37.11
N THR A 50 -4.67 16.38 36.50
CA THR A 50 -5.15 16.33 35.13
C THR A 50 -4.02 16.10 34.12
N ARG A 51 -4.36 15.47 32.99
CA ARG A 51 -3.49 15.34 31.81
C ARG A 51 -2.84 16.68 31.41
N GLU A 52 -3.61 17.76 31.45
CA GLU A 52 -3.13 19.10 31.10
C GLU A 52 -2.07 19.60 32.08
N ARG A 53 -2.20 19.28 33.38
CA ARG A 53 -1.18 19.63 34.36
C ARG A 53 0.14 18.89 34.10
N ILE A 54 0.09 17.62 33.71
CA ILE A 54 1.29 16.88 33.29
C ILE A 54 1.92 17.50 32.04
N ARG A 55 1.11 17.88 31.03
CA ARG A 55 1.59 18.56 29.82
C ARG A 55 2.33 19.87 30.14
N GLN A 56 1.83 20.64 31.11
CA GLN A 56 2.49 21.85 31.59
C GLN A 56 3.85 21.53 32.24
N ILE A 57 3.92 20.51 33.09
CA ILE A 57 5.17 20.07 33.72
C ILE A 57 6.19 19.64 32.66
N GLU A 58 5.77 18.83 31.67
CA GLU A 58 6.63 18.40 30.56
C GLU A 58 7.21 19.60 29.79
N ASN A 59 6.37 20.57 29.40
CA ASN A 59 6.81 21.73 28.65
C ASN A 59 7.76 22.63 29.45
N SER A 60 7.47 22.85 30.74
CA SER A 60 8.35 23.61 31.63
C SER A 60 9.70 22.92 31.80
N ALA A 61 9.71 21.60 31.92
CA ALA A 61 10.94 20.81 32.02
C ALA A 61 11.78 20.94 30.73
N LYS A 62 11.16 20.73 29.55
CA LYS A 62 11.81 20.92 28.25
C LYS A 62 12.39 22.32 28.09
N LYS A 63 11.63 23.35 28.48
CA LYS A 63 12.09 24.74 28.42
C LYS A 63 13.31 24.97 29.32
N LEU A 64 13.29 24.46 30.55
CA LEU A 64 14.42 24.59 31.48
C LEU A 64 15.69 23.91 30.94
N ILE A 65 15.55 22.73 30.33
CA ILE A 65 16.67 22.03 29.69
C ILE A 65 17.28 22.87 28.56
N LEU A 66 16.45 23.53 27.74
CA LEU A 66 16.89 24.36 26.62
C LEU A 66 17.51 25.68 27.06
N GLU A 67 17.04 26.27 28.16
CA GLU A 67 17.54 27.54 28.73
C GLU A 67 18.84 27.36 29.53
N THR A 68 19.06 26.20 30.11
CA THR A 68 20.31 25.89 30.80
C THR A 68 21.41 25.78 29.75
N GLU A 69 22.25 26.81 29.65
CA GLU A 69 23.14 27.08 28.51
C GLU A 69 23.86 25.83 27.99
N LYS A 70 23.45 25.45 26.77
CA LYS A 70 24.03 24.45 25.88
C LYS A 70 23.87 23.02 26.38
N LEU A 71 23.04 22.27 25.64
CA LEU A 71 23.25 20.85 25.38
C LEU A 71 24.75 20.56 25.49
N THR A 72 25.14 19.74 26.48
CA THR A 72 26.55 19.43 26.70
C THR A 72 27.20 19.01 25.38
N SER A 73 28.52 19.16 25.23
CA SER A 73 29.24 18.73 24.01
C SER A 73 28.85 17.31 23.56
N HIS A 74 28.52 16.43 24.52
CA HIS A 74 28.10 15.06 24.31
C HIS A 74 26.67 14.97 23.73
N THR A 75 25.75 15.82 24.17
CA THR A 75 24.41 15.90 23.57
C THR A 75 24.47 16.47 22.16
N GLN A 76 25.31 17.49 21.92
CA GLN A 76 25.49 18.05 20.58
C GLN A 76 26.00 17.00 19.59
N GLN A 77 26.94 16.15 20.00
CA GLN A 77 27.41 15.04 19.17
C GLN A 77 26.29 14.08 18.77
N ALA A 78 25.41 13.71 19.71
CA ALA A 78 24.25 12.86 19.42
C ALA A 78 23.27 13.54 18.46
N VAL A 79 23.00 14.83 18.66
CA VAL A 79 22.15 15.64 17.77
C VAL A 79 22.75 15.73 16.37
N ASP A 80 24.06 15.98 16.25
CA ASP A 80 24.73 16.09 14.95
C ASP A 80 24.69 14.77 14.18
N GLU A 81 24.90 13.64 14.86
CA GLU A 81 24.84 12.31 14.26
C GLU A 81 23.41 11.94 13.81
N LEU A 82 22.40 12.25 14.63
CA LEU A 82 20.99 12.08 14.27
C LEU A 82 20.62 12.95 13.06
N LYS A 83 21.02 14.22 13.06
CA LYS A 83 20.79 15.14 11.95
C LYS A 83 21.46 14.67 10.68
N LYS A 84 22.74 14.29 10.75
CA LYS A 84 23.50 13.74 9.61
C LYS A 84 22.82 12.49 9.04
N THR A 85 22.30 11.63 9.91
CA THR A 85 21.55 10.45 9.50
C THR A 85 20.28 10.85 8.76
N ILE A 86 19.41 11.70 9.34
CA ILE A 86 18.18 12.14 8.69
C ILE A 86 18.46 12.86 7.36
N ASP A 87 19.46 13.74 7.32
CA ASP A 87 19.85 14.47 6.11
C ASP A 87 20.35 13.51 5.01
N SER A 88 21.07 12.44 5.37
CA SER A 88 21.49 11.40 4.41
C SER A 88 20.32 10.61 3.80
N TYR A 89 19.16 10.63 4.48
CA TYR A 89 17.91 10.01 4.02
C TYR A 89 17.00 10.98 3.25
N GLY A 90 17.43 12.21 3.02
CA GLY A 90 16.66 13.24 2.31
C GLY A 90 15.97 14.25 3.23
N GLY A 91 16.36 14.32 4.51
CA GLY A 91 15.82 15.28 5.47
C GLY A 91 14.48 14.90 6.08
N ILE A 92 13.93 13.73 5.72
CA ILE A 92 12.64 13.20 6.20
C ILE A 92 12.80 11.68 6.40
N ILE A 93 12.36 11.15 7.53
CA ILE A 93 12.47 9.72 7.84
C ILE A 93 11.35 9.25 8.79
N GLY A 94 10.99 7.97 8.75
CA GLY A 94 10.15 7.34 9.77
C GLY A 94 10.92 7.05 11.07
N GLU A 95 10.28 7.17 12.23
CA GLU A 95 10.89 6.94 13.54
C GLU A 95 11.46 5.53 13.66
N LYS A 96 10.69 4.50 13.32
CA LYS A 96 11.13 3.10 13.37
C LYS A 96 12.38 2.88 12.51
N GLU A 97 12.37 3.36 11.27
CA GLU A 97 13.51 3.23 10.37
C GLU A 97 14.74 3.94 10.93
N LEU A 98 14.58 5.17 11.44
CA LEU A 98 15.66 5.92 12.05
C LEU A 98 16.26 5.17 13.25
N LEU A 99 15.41 4.72 14.18
CA LEU A 99 15.83 4.04 15.40
C LEU A 99 16.54 2.71 15.12
N GLU A 100 16.04 1.92 14.17
CA GLU A 100 16.65 0.65 13.74
C GLU A 100 18.06 0.83 13.14
N LYS A 101 18.43 2.02 12.66
CA LYS A 101 19.81 2.31 12.21
C LYS A 101 20.81 2.43 13.35
N PHE A 102 20.34 2.80 14.54
CA PHE A 102 21.19 2.98 15.71
C PHE A 102 21.19 1.76 16.60
N THR A 103 20.02 1.14 16.82
CA THR A 103 19.88 0.06 17.81
C THR A 103 18.57 -0.71 17.67
N THR A 104 18.57 -1.97 18.07
CA THR A 104 17.37 -2.80 18.27
C THR A 104 16.94 -2.88 19.73
N ASN A 105 17.71 -2.29 20.66
CA ASN A 105 17.36 -2.25 22.09
C ASN A 105 16.35 -1.12 22.36
N GLN A 106 15.20 -1.48 22.94
CA GLN A 106 14.09 -0.55 23.19
C GLN A 106 14.45 0.60 24.14
N ASP A 107 15.19 0.34 25.22
CA ASP A 107 15.60 1.39 26.17
C ASP A 107 16.46 2.44 25.45
N VAL A 108 17.43 2.01 24.63
CA VAL A 108 18.26 2.93 23.85
C VAL A 108 17.42 3.70 22.82
N GLN A 109 16.42 3.07 22.20
CA GLN A 109 15.49 3.74 21.29
C GLN A 109 14.66 4.81 21.98
N ASP A 110 14.25 4.57 23.23
CA ASP A 110 13.50 5.50 24.08
C ASP A 110 14.33 6.75 24.41
N HIS A 111 15.62 6.58 24.73
CA HIS A 111 16.55 7.69 24.91
C HIS A 111 16.77 8.50 23.61
N ILE A 112 16.88 7.85 22.45
CA ILE A 112 16.98 8.56 21.16
C ILE A 112 15.70 9.34 20.87
N HIS A 113 14.53 8.73 21.10
CA HIS A 113 13.24 9.40 20.93
C HIS A 113 13.10 10.64 21.81
N PHE A 114 13.62 10.59 23.04
CA PHE A 114 13.67 11.76 23.91
C PHE A 114 14.53 12.90 23.33
N ILE A 115 15.72 12.59 22.80
CA ILE A 115 16.59 13.57 22.15
C ILE A 115 15.89 14.21 20.94
N LEU A 116 15.22 13.42 20.09
CA LEU A 116 14.44 13.92 18.96
C LEU A 116 13.31 14.89 19.38
N ASN A 117 12.70 14.65 20.55
CA ASN A 117 11.63 15.51 21.08
C ASN A 117 12.12 16.77 21.80
N LEU A 118 13.40 16.82 22.14
CA LEU A 118 13.99 17.85 22.96
C LEU A 118 14.78 18.86 22.11
N SER A 119 15.51 18.38 21.10
CA SER A 119 16.54 19.14 20.42
C SER A 119 16.14 19.59 19.01
N GLU A 120 16.59 20.78 18.63
CA GLU A 120 16.54 21.23 17.25
C GLU A 120 17.68 20.61 16.42
N PRO A 121 17.50 20.42 15.10
CA PRO A 121 16.36 20.84 14.27
C PRO A 121 15.37 19.70 13.98
N PHE A 122 15.01 18.86 14.96
CA PHE A 122 14.09 17.74 14.72
C PHE A 122 12.63 18.16 14.89
N PHE A 123 11.79 17.82 13.92
CA PHE A 123 10.38 18.14 13.97
C PHE A 123 9.52 16.90 13.68
N GLU A 124 8.60 16.60 14.60
CA GLU A 124 7.63 15.51 14.45
C GLU A 124 6.41 15.96 13.61
N VAL A 125 6.02 15.13 12.66
CA VAL A 125 4.80 15.31 11.89
C VAL A 125 3.58 14.87 12.71
N LYS A 126 2.72 15.82 13.07
CA LYS A 126 1.53 15.56 13.91
C LYS A 126 0.34 14.91 13.19
N LYS A 127 0.40 14.73 11.87
CA LYS A 127 -0.71 14.22 11.06
C LYS A 127 -0.74 12.69 11.04
N GLN A 128 -1.92 12.09 11.21
CA GLN A 128 -2.08 10.62 11.23
C GLN A 128 -2.10 9.96 9.83
N GLU A 129 -1.53 10.60 8.82
CA GLU A 129 -1.56 10.13 7.42
C GLU A 129 -0.37 9.21 7.07
N TYR A 130 0.56 8.98 8.00
CA TYR A 130 1.80 8.23 7.80
C TYR A 130 1.86 6.94 8.62
N LYS A 131 2.43 5.86 8.05
CA LYS A 131 2.43 4.50 8.65
C LYS A 131 3.08 4.47 10.03
N ASP A 132 3.98 5.40 10.29
CA ASP A 132 4.70 5.59 11.55
C ASP A 132 4.85 7.10 11.84
N LYS A 133 5.38 7.47 13.00
CA LYS A 133 5.83 8.83 13.26
C LYS A 133 6.90 9.22 12.24
N VAL A 134 6.80 10.44 11.74
CA VAL A 134 7.73 10.98 10.74
C VAL A 134 8.46 12.16 11.36
N TRP A 135 9.77 12.18 11.15
CA TRP A 135 10.67 13.25 11.57
C TRP A 135 11.24 13.96 10.35
N TYR A 136 11.37 15.28 10.43
CA TYR A 136 12.06 16.07 9.40
C TYR A 136 13.01 17.09 10.03
N THR A 137 14.04 17.48 9.28
CA THR A 137 15.02 18.50 9.70
C THR A 137 14.82 19.86 9.05
N GLN A 138 14.11 19.92 7.92
CA GLN A 138 13.88 21.14 7.15
C GLN A 138 12.40 21.25 6.78
N LYS A 139 11.77 22.35 7.17
CA LYS A 139 10.32 22.56 7.00
C LYS A 139 9.94 22.66 5.53
N GLU A 140 10.74 23.36 4.73
CA GLU A 140 10.50 23.59 3.30
C GLU A 140 10.53 22.26 2.53
N SER A 141 11.52 21.40 2.83
CA SER A 141 11.64 20.06 2.26
C SER A 141 10.44 19.17 2.61
N PHE A 142 9.96 19.24 3.86
CA PHE A 142 8.77 18.51 4.28
C PHE A 142 7.49 19.02 3.62
N GLU A 143 7.31 20.34 3.50
CA GLU A 143 6.16 20.94 2.82
C GLU A 143 6.12 20.59 1.34
N ALA A 144 7.28 20.57 0.67
CA ALA A 144 7.41 20.11 -0.71
C ALA A 144 6.98 18.64 -0.84
N PHE A 145 7.54 17.75 0.00
CA PHE A 145 7.16 16.35 0.07
C PHE A 145 5.65 16.16 0.26
N GLU A 146 5.05 16.85 1.22
CA GLU A 146 3.63 16.72 1.54
C GLU A 146 2.74 17.19 0.37
N LYS A 147 3.08 18.31 -0.28
CA LYS A 147 2.36 18.81 -1.45
C LYS A 147 2.45 17.82 -2.62
N SER A 148 3.63 17.30 -2.90
CA SER A 148 3.84 16.30 -3.96
C SER A 148 3.09 15.01 -3.69
N LEU A 149 3.09 14.53 -2.44
CA LEU A 149 2.41 13.29 -2.07
C LEU A 149 0.89 13.45 -2.18
N LYS A 150 0.36 14.60 -1.75
CA LYS A 150 -1.05 14.94 -1.91
C LYS A 150 -1.44 15.01 -3.39
N LYS A 151 -0.63 15.65 -4.23
CA LYS A 151 -0.89 15.77 -5.66
C LYS A 151 -0.80 14.40 -6.36
N LEU A 152 0.16 13.55 -5.97
CA LEU A 152 0.25 12.18 -6.45
C LEU A 152 -1.03 11.42 -6.14
N TYR A 153 -1.50 11.47 -4.89
CA TYR A 153 -2.73 10.80 -4.48
C TYR A 153 -3.97 11.30 -5.25
N GLN A 154 -4.05 12.60 -5.54
CA GLN A 154 -5.18 13.18 -6.29
C GLN A 154 -5.22 12.75 -7.76
N ASP A 155 -4.05 12.45 -8.34
CA ASP A 155 -3.95 12.09 -9.75
C ASP A 155 -4.05 10.56 -9.96
N LEU A 156 -3.99 9.77 -8.88
CA LEU A 156 -4.19 8.32 -8.92
C LEU A 156 -5.68 7.97 -8.96
N SER A 157 -6.06 7.05 -9.84
CA SER A 157 -7.40 6.44 -9.77
C SER A 157 -7.43 5.31 -8.73
N THR A 158 -8.60 5.07 -8.11
CA THR A 158 -8.75 4.11 -7.00
C THR A 158 -8.27 2.68 -7.35
N ASP A 159 -8.45 2.26 -8.60
CA ASP A 159 -8.11 0.91 -9.05
C ASP A 159 -6.81 0.86 -9.88
N GLU A 160 -6.11 1.99 -10.02
CA GLU A 160 -4.84 2.08 -10.73
C GLU A 160 -3.76 1.26 -10.03
N VAL A 161 -3.04 0.48 -10.82
CA VAL A 161 -1.89 -0.30 -10.40
C VAL A 161 -0.71 0.15 -11.24
N LEU A 162 0.34 0.63 -10.59
CA LEU A 162 1.55 1.12 -11.23
C LEU A 162 2.73 0.22 -10.87
N THR A 163 3.66 0.07 -11.81
CA THR A 163 4.98 -0.47 -11.50
C THR A 163 5.73 0.47 -10.56
N GLU A 164 6.74 -0.07 -9.86
CA GLU A 164 7.62 0.74 -9.03
C GLU A 164 8.26 1.89 -9.82
N LYS A 165 8.71 1.64 -11.05
CA LYS A 165 9.30 2.67 -11.90
C LYS A 165 8.30 3.81 -12.17
N GLU A 166 7.08 3.48 -12.59
CA GLU A 166 6.07 4.48 -12.94
C GLU A 166 5.69 5.37 -11.77
N ILE A 167 5.50 4.81 -10.56
CA ILE A 167 5.13 5.64 -9.40
C ILE A 167 6.29 6.52 -8.94
N LEU A 168 7.52 6.02 -9.02
CA LEU A 168 8.72 6.77 -8.65
C LEU A 168 8.95 7.93 -9.63
N ASP A 169 8.77 7.70 -10.93
CA ASP A 169 8.88 8.73 -11.96
C ASP A 169 7.80 9.82 -11.74
N ARG A 170 6.53 9.42 -11.57
CA ARG A 170 5.42 10.36 -11.30
C ARG A 170 5.63 11.16 -10.02
N PHE A 171 6.14 10.54 -8.95
CA PHE A 171 6.39 11.24 -7.70
C PHE A 171 7.59 12.19 -7.82
N SER A 172 8.66 11.76 -8.48
CA SER A 172 9.87 12.57 -8.70
C SER A 172 9.56 13.81 -9.52
N GLU A 173 8.75 13.68 -10.58
CA GLU A 173 8.24 14.81 -11.36
C GLU A 173 7.49 15.80 -10.45
N LYS A 174 6.54 15.32 -9.64
CA LYS A 174 5.79 16.16 -8.70
C LYS A 174 6.64 16.82 -7.65
N LEU A 175 7.71 16.17 -7.20
CA LEU A 175 8.62 16.72 -6.21
C LEU A 175 9.46 17.85 -6.79
N SER A 176 9.92 17.69 -8.04
CA SER A 176 10.73 18.70 -8.73
C SER A 176 10.04 20.07 -8.86
N HIS A 177 8.70 20.10 -8.86
CA HIS A 177 7.93 21.35 -8.90
C HIS A 177 7.97 22.17 -7.61
N TYR A 178 8.33 21.57 -6.48
CA TYR A 178 8.31 22.23 -5.17
C TYR A 178 9.70 22.33 -4.52
N THR A 179 10.75 21.86 -5.19
CA THR A 179 12.12 21.92 -4.68
C THR A 179 12.99 22.79 -5.59
N ASP A 180 13.49 23.91 -5.06
CA ASP A 180 14.42 24.81 -5.78
C ASP A 180 15.78 24.16 -6.07
N ASN A 181 16.12 23.12 -5.31
CA ASN A 181 17.37 22.39 -5.49
C ASN A 181 17.22 21.33 -6.58
N LYS A 182 17.94 21.51 -7.68
CA LYS A 182 18.30 20.49 -8.71
C LYS A 182 19.04 19.25 -8.13
N LYS A 183 18.95 19.01 -6.82
CA LYS A 183 19.52 17.83 -6.18
C LYS A 183 18.56 16.68 -6.46
N ILE A 184 18.83 15.98 -7.56
CA ILE A 184 18.14 14.74 -7.92
C ILE A 184 18.21 13.82 -6.69
N LEU A 185 17.06 13.55 -6.07
CA LEU A 185 17.00 12.59 -4.99
C LEU A 185 17.35 11.21 -5.55
N LYS A 186 18.13 10.45 -4.79
CA LYS A 186 18.37 9.04 -5.13
C LYS A 186 17.04 8.31 -5.19
N ILE A 187 16.91 7.36 -6.12
CA ILE A 187 15.68 6.60 -6.32
C ILE A 187 15.22 5.89 -5.04
N ASP A 188 16.16 5.38 -4.25
CA ASP A 188 15.87 4.77 -2.94
C ASP A 188 15.27 5.76 -1.95
N THR A 189 15.69 7.03 -2.01
CA THR A 189 15.12 8.10 -1.19
C THR A 189 13.68 8.37 -1.60
N VAL A 190 13.42 8.51 -2.90
CA VAL A 190 12.07 8.71 -3.43
C VAL A 190 11.15 7.56 -3.00
N LYS A 191 11.61 6.31 -3.14
CA LYS A 191 10.87 5.11 -2.72
C LYS A 191 10.53 5.10 -1.23
N ARG A 192 11.51 5.40 -0.36
CA ARG A 192 11.26 5.50 1.08
C ARG A 192 10.23 6.57 1.42
N LEU A 193 10.34 7.75 0.81
CA LEU A 193 9.42 8.86 1.05
C LEU A 193 7.97 8.50 0.72
N ILE A 194 7.72 7.88 -0.45
CA ILE A 194 6.37 7.39 -0.80
C ILE A 194 5.94 6.32 0.20
N GLY A 195 6.86 5.44 0.60
CA GLY A 195 6.63 4.37 1.56
C GLY A 195 6.08 4.82 2.92
N LEU A 196 6.35 6.07 3.34
CA LEU A 196 5.82 6.65 4.57
C LEU A 196 4.29 6.82 4.54
N SER A 197 3.69 6.97 3.36
CA SER A 197 2.25 7.21 3.19
C SER A 197 1.40 6.03 3.67
N LYS A 198 0.30 6.30 4.38
CA LYS A 198 -0.76 5.29 4.61
C LYS A 198 -1.67 5.11 3.41
N LYS A 199 -1.79 6.11 2.53
CA LYS A 199 -2.73 6.11 1.41
C LYS A 199 -2.16 5.43 0.18
N ILE A 200 -0.85 5.53 -0.03
CA ILE A 200 -0.14 4.94 -1.16
C ILE A 200 0.80 3.85 -0.63
N GLY A 201 0.80 2.70 -1.29
CA GLY A 201 1.66 1.58 -0.89
C GLY A 201 1.80 0.55 -1.99
N SER A 202 2.69 -0.41 -1.75
CA SER A 202 2.90 -1.55 -2.64
C SER A 202 2.17 -2.81 -2.17
N ASN A 203 1.83 -3.66 -3.13
CA ASN A 203 1.41 -5.04 -2.88
C ASN A 203 2.63 -5.99 -2.81
N GLU A 204 2.36 -7.28 -2.60
CA GLU A 204 3.40 -8.34 -2.53
C GLU A 204 4.17 -8.53 -3.85
N LEU A 205 3.62 -8.07 -4.98
CA LEU A 205 4.28 -8.07 -6.29
C LEU A 205 5.14 -6.82 -6.55
N GLY A 206 5.24 -5.90 -5.58
CA GLY A 206 5.97 -4.64 -5.76
C GLY A 206 5.24 -3.61 -6.64
N GLN A 207 3.96 -3.83 -6.96
CA GLN A 207 3.13 -2.86 -7.66
C GLN A 207 2.51 -1.88 -6.67
N TRP A 208 2.36 -0.62 -7.06
CA TRP A 208 1.97 0.48 -6.19
C TRP A 208 0.62 1.11 -6.61
N GLY A 209 -0.10 1.67 -5.62
CA GLY A 209 -1.37 2.36 -5.85
C GLY A 209 -2.04 2.79 -4.55
N ASP A 210 -3.35 3.06 -4.60
CA ASP A 210 -4.14 3.34 -3.38
C ASP A 210 -4.22 2.08 -2.52
N THR A 211 -3.76 2.17 -1.27
CA THR A 211 -3.83 1.10 -0.26
C THR A 211 -5.25 0.61 0.05
N LYS A 212 -6.29 1.43 -0.21
CA LYS A 212 -7.69 1.03 -0.09
C LYS A 212 -8.15 0.18 -1.29
N SER A 213 -7.43 0.24 -2.40
CA SER A 213 -7.69 -0.60 -3.56
C SER A 213 -7.57 -2.07 -3.20
N ARG A 214 -8.43 -2.90 -3.79
CA ARG A 214 -8.31 -4.36 -3.69
C ARG A 214 -7.11 -4.89 -4.47
N ASN A 215 -6.63 -4.12 -5.45
CA ASN A 215 -5.47 -4.47 -6.26
C ASN A 215 -4.15 -4.24 -5.50
N ILE A 216 -4.18 -3.42 -4.43
CA ILE A 216 -3.01 -3.16 -3.58
C ILE A 216 -3.11 -3.93 -2.26
N SER A 217 -4.26 -3.85 -1.57
CA SER A 217 -4.51 -4.66 -0.37
C SER A 217 -4.98 -6.06 -0.77
N THR A 218 -4.05 -6.94 -1.16
CA THR A 218 -4.32 -8.33 -1.54
C THR A 218 -4.75 -9.19 -0.35
N LYS A 219 -5.96 -8.96 0.15
CA LYS A 219 -6.48 -9.59 1.37
C LYS A 219 -6.84 -11.06 1.18
N GLY A 220 -7.02 -11.55 -0.05
CA GLY A 220 -7.38 -12.94 -0.30
C GLY A 220 -7.03 -13.45 -1.70
N VAL A 221 -7.30 -14.75 -1.90
CA VAL A 221 -6.96 -15.51 -3.11
C VAL A 221 -7.48 -14.86 -4.39
N LYS A 222 -8.70 -14.35 -4.36
CA LYS A 222 -9.32 -13.65 -5.50
C LYS A 222 -8.56 -12.39 -5.93
N ASP A 223 -7.95 -11.68 -4.99
CA ASP A 223 -7.20 -10.46 -5.32
C ASP A 223 -5.84 -10.82 -5.91
N CYS A 224 -5.18 -11.85 -5.38
CA CYS A 224 -3.96 -12.42 -5.98
C CYS A 224 -4.22 -12.92 -7.42
N ALA A 225 -5.31 -13.67 -7.62
CA ALA A 225 -5.67 -14.19 -8.94
C ALA A 225 -6.01 -13.07 -9.95
N TYR A 226 -6.64 -11.99 -9.49
CA TYR A 226 -6.90 -10.81 -10.32
C TYR A 226 -5.61 -10.18 -10.81
N LEU A 227 -4.63 -9.98 -9.91
CA LEU A 227 -3.35 -9.38 -10.25
C LEU A 227 -2.54 -10.23 -11.24
N ILE A 228 -2.47 -11.54 -11.01
CA ILE A 228 -1.77 -12.47 -11.92
C ILE A 228 -2.37 -12.37 -13.32
N LEU A 229 -3.70 -12.50 -13.43
CA LEU A 229 -4.35 -12.41 -14.74
C LEU A 229 -4.11 -11.03 -15.37
N ASN A 230 -4.23 -9.94 -14.60
CA ASN A 230 -4.03 -8.59 -15.11
C ASN A 230 -2.62 -8.37 -15.66
N GLU A 231 -1.61 -8.93 -15.00
CA GLU A 231 -0.20 -8.88 -15.44
C GLU A 231 0.05 -9.73 -16.69
N GLU A 232 -0.40 -10.99 -16.69
CA GLU A 232 -0.19 -11.93 -17.81
C GLU A 232 -0.98 -11.52 -19.07
N GLY A 233 -2.11 -10.83 -18.91
CA GLY A 233 -2.90 -10.30 -20.01
C GLY A 233 -3.59 -11.37 -20.88
N HIS A 234 -3.56 -12.64 -20.47
CA HIS A 234 -4.21 -13.75 -21.18
C HIS A 234 -4.91 -14.74 -20.23
N PRO A 235 -5.90 -15.51 -20.72
CA PRO A 235 -6.59 -16.50 -19.90
C PRO A 235 -5.65 -17.59 -19.37
N MET A 236 -5.84 -17.98 -18.11
CA MET A 236 -5.05 -19.03 -17.45
C MET A 236 -5.96 -20.06 -16.79
N HIS A 237 -5.51 -21.31 -16.71
CA HIS A 237 -6.19 -22.37 -15.99
C HIS A 237 -6.13 -22.13 -14.48
N PHE A 238 -7.18 -22.47 -13.73
CA PHE A 238 -7.21 -22.25 -12.27
C PHE A 238 -6.04 -22.95 -11.54
N THR A 239 -5.52 -24.07 -12.06
CA THR A 239 -4.31 -24.74 -11.54
C THR A 239 -3.05 -23.91 -11.77
N GLU A 240 -2.90 -23.29 -12.95
CA GLU A 240 -1.77 -22.41 -13.25
C GLU A 240 -1.82 -21.18 -12.33
N ILE A 241 -3.00 -20.57 -12.19
CA ILE A 241 -3.23 -19.47 -11.24
C ILE A 241 -2.89 -19.90 -9.80
N THR A 242 -3.22 -21.13 -9.40
CA THR A 242 -2.88 -21.64 -8.06
C THR A 242 -1.37 -21.70 -7.83
N ASN A 243 -0.63 -22.17 -8.83
CA ASN A 243 0.84 -22.27 -8.75
C ASN A 243 1.49 -20.89 -8.70
N GLU A 244 1.03 -19.95 -9.53
CA GLU A 244 1.50 -18.56 -9.54
C GLU A 244 1.22 -17.85 -8.21
N ILE A 245 0.10 -18.14 -7.55
CA ILE A 245 -0.19 -17.61 -6.21
C ILE A 245 0.83 -18.14 -5.19
N ALA A 246 1.16 -19.43 -5.24
CA ALA A 246 2.14 -20.02 -4.34
C ALA A 246 3.55 -19.47 -4.60
N GLU A 247 3.92 -19.27 -5.86
CA GLU A 247 5.24 -18.79 -6.25
C GLU A 247 5.43 -17.29 -5.98
N ARG A 248 4.53 -16.44 -6.48
CA ARG A 248 4.70 -14.97 -6.42
C ARG A 248 4.28 -14.34 -5.09
N PHE A 249 3.30 -14.93 -4.41
CA PHE A 249 2.77 -14.39 -3.15
C PHE A 249 3.20 -15.22 -1.93
N HIS A 250 3.91 -16.32 -2.12
CA HIS A 250 4.30 -17.25 -1.05
C HIS A 250 3.10 -17.76 -0.23
N ARG A 251 1.93 -17.89 -0.88
CA ARG A 251 0.67 -18.31 -0.26
C ARG A 251 0.25 -19.68 -0.78
N ASN A 252 0.41 -20.70 0.07
CA ASN A 252 -0.06 -22.04 -0.25
C ASN A 252 -1.59 -22.12 -0.14
N VAL A 253 -2.26 -22.29 -1.27
CA VAL A 253 -3.71 -22.36 -1.36
C VAL A 253 -4.16 -23.59 -2.12
N ASN A 254 -5.27 -24.20 -1.68
CA ASN A 254 -5.81 -25.36 -2.36
C ASN A 254 -6.43 -24.96 -3.70
N THR A 255 -6.13 -25.72 -4.76
CA THR A 255 -6.66 -25.51 -6.10
C THR A 255 -8.19 -25.43 -6.17
N ALA A 256 -8.91 -26.24 -5.38
CA ALA A 256 -10.36 -26.20 -5.30
C ALA A 256 -10.87 -24.88 -4.68
N THR A 257 -10.14 -24.33 -3.71
CA THR A 257 -10.44 -23.02 -3.12
C THR A 257 -10.29 -21.92 -4.16
N VAL A 258 -9.18 -21.91 -4.92
CA VAL A 258 -8.97 -20.92 -6.00
C VAL A 258 -10.11 -20.99 -7.01
N HIS A 259 -10.46 -22.19 -7.47
CA HIS A 259 -11.57 -22.39 -8.42
C HIS A 259 -12.91 -21.86 -7.87
N ASN A 260 -13.24 -22.16 -6.61
CA ASN A 260 -14.48 -21.68 -5.98
C ASN A 260 -14.51 -20.15 -5.83
N GLU A 261 -13.38 -19.52 -5.49
CA GLU A 261 -13.29 -18.07 -5.35
C GLU A 261 -13.38 -17.35 -6.70
N LEU A 262 -12.78 -17.92 -7.75
CA LEU A 262 -12.90 -17.40 -9.13
C LEU A 262 -14.35 -17.44 -9.65
N ILE A 263 -15.13 -18.46 -9.27
CA ILE A 263 -16.55 -18.56 -9.67
C ILE A 263 -17.41 -17.50 -8.98
N LYS A 264 -17.14 -17.20 -7.71
CA LYS A 264 -17.96 -16.29 -6.89
C LYS A 264 -17.74 -14.81 -7.23
N ASP A 265 -16.57 -14.47 -7.77
CA ASP A 265 -16.19 -13.08 -8.03
C ASP A 265 -16.48 -12.66 -9.48
N LYS A 266 -17.23 -11.57 -9.64
CA LYS A 266 -17.69 -11.04 -10.94
C LYS A 266 -16.58 -10.47 -11.82
N ARG A 267 -15.38 -10.26 -11.27
CA ARG A 267 -14.20 -9.81 -12.03
C ARG A 267 -13.68 -10.89 -12.98
N PHE A 268 -14.03 -12.16 -12.76
CA PHE A 268 -13.58 -13.27 -13.57
C PHE A 268 -14.69 -13.81 -14.46
N ILE A 269 -14.28 -14.27 -15.64
CA ILE A 269 -15.15 -14.98 -16.58
C ILE A 269 -14.53 -16.33 -16.94
N LEU A 270 -15.36 -17.39 -16.89
CA LEU A 270 -14.97 -18.71 -17.36
C LEU A 270 -15.00 -18.77 -18.89
N ILE A 271 -13.81 -18.86 -19.48
CA ILE A 271 -13.62 -18.84 -20.93
C ILE A 271 -13.76 -20.27 -21.47
N GLY A 272 -13.19 -21.27 -20.81
CA GLY A 272 -13.40 -22.67 -21.18
C GLY A 272 -12.45 -23.63 -20.48
N ARG A 273 -12.94 -24.84 -20.16
CA ARG A 273 -12.14 -25.94 -19.58
C ARG A 273 -11.30 -25.53 -18.37
N GLY A 274 -11.88 -24.78 -17.43
CA GLY A 274 -11.17 -24.31 -16.24
C GLY A 274 -10.27 -23.09 -16.46
N LYS A 275 -10.23 -22.50 -17.67
CA LYS A 275 -9.54 -21.23 -17.91
C LYS A 275 -10.41 -20.03 -17.59
N TYR A 276 -9.82 -19.11 -16.84
CA TYR A 276 -10.42 -17.85 -16.44
C TYR A 276 -9.68 -16.68 -17.08
N GLY A 277 -10.42 -15.61 -17.35
CA GLY A 277 -9.86 -14.31 -17.72
C GLY A 277 -10.62 -13.19 -17.04
N LEU A 278 -10.19 -11.95 -17.24
CA LEU A 278 -10.82 -10.78 -16.62
C LEU A 278 -12.02 -10.29 -17.43
N THR A 279 -13.08 -9.89 -16.72
CA THR A 279 -14.30 -9.33 -17.31
C THR A 279 -14.00 -8.07 -18.12
N GLU A 280 -13.05 -7.25 -17.67
CA GLU A 280 -12.70 -5.95 -18.28
C GLU A 280 -11.96 -6.06 -19.62
N TRP A 281 -11.40 -7.23 -19.94
CA TRP A 281 -10.72 -7.44 -21.21
C TRP A 281 -11.63 -7.26 -22.42
N ASN A 282 -12.96 -7.33 -22.24
CA ASN A 282 -14.01 -7.14 -23.26
C ASN A 282 -13.90 -8.02 -24.52
N LYS A 283 -12.85 -8.85 -24.63
CA LYS A 283 -12.52 -9.75 -25.73
C LYS A 283 -13.25 -11.09 -25.59
N TYR A 284 -13.42 -11.57 -24.37
CA TYR A 284 -13.97 -12.89 -24.10
C TYR A 284 -15.42 -12.81 -23.62
N SER A 285 -16.19 -13.87 -23.89
CA SER A 285 -17.59 -13.95 -23.46
C SER A 285 -17.79 -15.04 -22.41
N GLY A 286 -18.28 -14.61 -21.24
CA GLY A 286 -18.79 -15.51 -20.19
C GLY A 286 -20.05 -16.25 -20.63
N GLY A 287 -20.46 -17.24 -19.84
CA GLY A 287 -21.67 -18.03 -20.09
C GLY A 287 -21.46 -19.25 -21.00
N THR A 288 -22.55 -19.98 -21.26
CA THR A 288 -22.55 -21.21 -22.06
C THR A 288 -22.27 -20.93 -23.53
N VAL A 289 -21.82 -21.96 -24.27
CA VAL A 289 -21.62 -21.86 -25.73
C VAL A 289 -22.90 -21.38 -26.44
N ALA A 290 -24.07 -21.84 -25.99
CA ALA A 290 -25.36 -21.36 -26.50
C ALA A 290 -25.58 -19.85 -26.25
N GLU A 291 -25.25 -19.32 -25.06
CA GLU A 291 -25.39 -17.88 -24.80
C GLU A 291 -24.48 -17.03 -25.68
N VAL A 292 -23.24 -17.48 -25.91
CA VAL A 292 -22.30 -16.80 -26.81
C VAL A 292 -22.79 -16.83 -28.26
N ILE A 293 -23.30 -17.97 -28.74
CA ILE A 293 -23.92 -18.07 -30.07
C ILE A 293 -25.12 -17.11 -30.18
N ALA A 294 -25.95 -17.04 -29.13
CA ALA A 294 -27.10 -16.15 -29.10
C ALA A 294 -26.71 -14.66 -29.16
N ASP A 295 -25.69 -14.24 -28.41
CA ASP A 295 -25.18 -12.86 -28.45
C ASP A 295 -24.60 -12.51 -29.83
N ILE A 296 -23.85 -13.42 -30.46
CA ILE A 296 -23.31 -13.24 -31.81
C ILE A 296 -24.45 -13.06 -32.83
N LEU A 297 -25.47 -13.91 -32.78
CA LEU A 297 -26.63 -13.81 -33.68
C LEU A 297 -27.46 -12.55 -33.43
N LYS A 298 -27.63 -12.15 -32.17
CA LYS A 298 -28.33 -10.91 -31.78
C LYS A 298 -27.62 -9.67 -32.32
N LYS A 299 -26.29 -9.60 -32.17
CA LYS A 299 -25.46 -8.48 -32.66
C LYS A 299 -25.39 -8.44 -34.18
N SER A 300 -25.35 -9.59 -34.85
CA SER A 300 -25.24 -9.65 -36.30
C SER A 300 -26.51 -9.21 -37.06
N LYS A 301 -27.68 -9.20 -36.40
CA LYS A 301 -29.01 -8.88 -36.97
C LYS A 301 -29.38 -9.64 -38.27
N LYS A 302 -28.58 -10.63 -38.70
CA LYS A 302 -28.70 -11.41 -39.93
C LYS A 302 -28.43 -12.89 -39.64
N ALA A 303 -28.95 -13.77 -40.49
CA ALA A 303 -28.67 -15.20 -40.42
C ALA A 303 -27.22 -15.49 -40.83
N LEU A 304 -26.50 -16.25 -40.00
CA LEU A 304 -25.10 -16.61 -40.22
C LEU A 304 -24.95 -18.07 -40.63
N THR A 305 -23.95 -18.40 -41.43
CA THR A 305 -23.59 -19.78 -41.75
C THR A 305 -23.00 -20.50 -40.55
N LYS A 306 -22.95 -21.83 -40.62
CA LYS A 306 -22.32 -22.67 -39.58
C LYS A 306 -20.85 -22.29 -39.37
N GLU A 307 -20.14 -22.06 -40.47
CA GLU A 307 -18.72 -21.72 -40.49
C GLU A 307 -18.47 -20.32 -39.89
N GLU A 308 -19.31 -19.34 -40.22
CA GLU A 308 -19.25 -17.99 -39.64
C GLU A 308 -19.47 -17.99 -38.12
N ILE A 309 -20.43 -18.79 -37.64
CA ILE A 309 -20.70 -18.91 -36.20
C ILE A 309 -19.53 -19.59 -35.50
N VAL A 310 -19.00 -20.69 -36.07
CA VAL A 310 -17.83 -21.37 -35.50
C VAL A 310 -16.65 -20.42 -35.37
N LYS A 311 -16.33 -19.65 -36.43
CA LYS A 311 -15.23 -18.68 -36.39
C LYS A 311 -15.43 -17.63 -35.29
N LYS A 312 -16.59 -16.97 -35.26
CA LYS A 312 -16.90 -15.90 -34.29
C LYS A 312 -16.97 -16.40 -32.83
N VAL A 313 -17.38 -17.66 -32.61
CA VAL A 313 -17.39 -18.26 -31.27
C VAL A 313 -15.97 -18.58 -30.81
N LEU A 314 -15.12 -19.13 -31.70
CA LEU A 314 -13.72 -19.44 -31.38
C LEU A 314 -12.88 -18.18 -31.06
N GLU A 315 -13.20 -17.04 -31.68
CA GLU A 315 -12.57 -15.74 -31.36
C GLU A 315 -12.90 -15.25 -29.94
N LYS A 316 -14.04 -15.69 -29.37
CA LYS A 316 -14.56 -15.21 -28.08
C LYS A 316 -14.51 -16.24 -26.95
N LYS A 317 -14.35 -17.52 -27.26
CA LYS A 317 -14.44 -18.64 -26.31
C LYS A 317 -13.58 -19.83 -26.72
N GLU A 318 -12.77 -20.35 -25.81
CA GLU A 318 -11.97 -21.56 -26.03
C GLU A 318 -12.81 -22.84 -25.91
N VAL A 319 -13.34 -23.33 -27.04
CA VAL A 319 -14.12 -24.56 -27.11
C VAL A 319 -13.79 -25.41 -28.34
N ARG A 320 -14.09 -26.71 -28.30
CA ARG A 320 -13.95 -27.59 -29.48
C ARG A 320 -15.02 -27.21 -30.52
N LYS A 321 -14.67 -27.25 -31.80
CA LYS A 321 -15.62 -27.06 -32.92
C LYS A 321 -16.87 -27.93 -32.75
N GLN A 322 -16.70 -29.20 -32.38
CA GLN A 322 -17.82 -30.13 -32.16
C GLN A 322 -18.81 -29.65 -31.08
N THR A 323 -18.32 -29.04 -30.01
CA THR A 323 -19.16 -28.49 -28.94
C THR A 323 -20.03 -27.34 -29.45
N ILE A 324 -19.50 -26.50 -30.33
CA ILE A 324 -20.27 -25.42 -30.99
C ILE A 324 -21.37 -26.02 -31.85
N LEU A 325 -21.06 -27.07 -32.62
CA LEU A 325 -22.02 -27.72 -33.51
C LEU A 325 -23.17 -28.39 -32.75
N ILE A 326 -22.88 -29.06 -31.64
CA ILE A 326 -23.90 -29.65 -30.78
C ILE A 326 -24.81 -28.57 -30.19
N ASN A 327 -24.25 -27.42 -29.81
CA ASN A 327 -25.04 -26.31 -29.26
C ASN A 327 -25.91 -25.61 -30.31
N LEU A 328 -25.58 -25.70 -31.61
CA LEU A 328 -26.44 -25.18 -32.68
C LEU A 328 -27.76 -25.98 -32.84
N SER A 329 -27.81 -27.21 -32.31
CA SER A 329 -29.04 -28.02 -32.24
C SER A 329 -29.95 -27.62 -31.07
N ASN A 330 -29.57 -26.63 -30.26
CA ASN A 330 -30.37 -26.13 -29.15
C ASN A 330 -31.66 -25.44 -29.66
N LYS A 331 -32.78 -25.64 -28.95
CA LYS A 331 -34.10 -25.03 -29.26
C LYS A 331 -34.09 -23.50 -29.38
N LYS A 332 -33.07 -22.84 -28.83
CA LYS A 332 -32.83 -21.38 -28.94
C LYS A 332 -32.47 -20.93 -30.37
N PHE A 333 -32.05 -21.84 -31.26
CA PHE A 333 -31.63 -21.51 -32.62
C PHE A 333 -32.53 -22.20 -33.66
N LYS A 334 -32.75 -21.51 -34.79
CA LYS A 334 -33.49 -22.04 -35.92
C LYS A 334 -32.61 -22.03 -37.17
N LYS A 335 -32.57 -23.16 -37.87
CA LYS A 335 -31.93 -23.27 -39.18
C LYS A 335 -32.90 -22.77 -40.26
N THR A 336 -32.47 -21.84 -41.11
CA THR A 336 -33.22 -21.34 -42.27
C THR A 336 -33.14 -22.34 -43.41
N LYS A 337 -34.01 -22.17 -44.43
CA LYS A 337 -34.01 -23.02 -45.63
C LYS A 337 -32.65 -23.02 -46.34
N ASP A 338 -31.93 -21.89 -46.29
CA ASP A 338 -30.61 -21.72 -46.93
C ASP A 338 -29.44 -22.23 -46.07
N GLY A 339 -29.71 -23.02 -45.02
CA GLY A 339 -28.68 -23.62 -44.18
C GLY A 339 -28.01 -22.68 -43.17
N ARG A 340 -28.52 -21.44 -43.01
CA ARG A 340 -28.05 -20.45 -42.04
C ARG A 340 -28.79 -20.56 -40.72
N TYR A 341 -28.28 -19.96 -39.65
CA TYR A 341 -28.89 -19.99 -38.31
C TYR A 341 -29.33 -18.59 -37.86
N THR A 342 -30.49 -18.54 -37.19
CA THR A 342 -31.03 -17.35 -36.54
C THR A 342 -31.51 -17.67 -35.12
N LEU A 343 -31.75 -16.63 -34.31
CA LEU A 343 -32.41 -16.79 -33.02
C LEU A 343 -33.86 -17.24 -33.22
N ASN A 344 -34.25 -18.28 -32.51
CA ASN A 344 -35.64 -18.71 -32.47
C ASN A 344 -36.43 -17.68 -31.64
N LYS A 345 -37.39 -16.98 -32.27
CA LYS A 345 -38.32 -16.10 -31.56
C LYS A 345 -39.28 -16.99 -30.77
N ILE A 346 -38.88 -17.46 -29.61
CA ILE A 346 -39.83 -18.00 -28.64
C ILE A 346 -40.60 -16.79 -28.13
N THR A 347 -41.84 -16.63 -28.57
CA THR A 347 -42.82 -15.73 -27.97
C THR A 347 -42.90 -16.10 -26.49
N THR A 348 -42.37 -15.24 -25.61
CA THR A 348 -42.79 -15.21 -24.23
C THR A 348 -44.29 -14.95 -24.26
N LYS A 349 -45.10 -16.00 -24.07
CA LYS A 349 -46.48 -15.82 -23.62
C LYS A 349 -46.38 -15.05 -22.30
N LYS A 350 -47.07 -13.91 -22.26
CA LYS A 350 -47.23 -13.04 -21.10
C LYS A 350 -47.69 -13.83 -19.87
#